data_AF-A0A358IE44-F1
#
_entry.id   AF-A0A358IE44-F1
#
_cell.length_a   1.000
_cell.length_b   1.000
_cell.length_c   1.000
_cell.angle_alpha   90.00
_cell.angle_beta   90.00
_cell.angle_gamma   90.00
#
_symmetry.space_group_name_H-M   'P 1'
#
loop_
_entity.id
_entity.type
_entity.pdbx_description
1 polymer ?
#
loop_
_entity_poly.entity_id
_entity_poly.type
_entity_poly.pdbx_seq_one_letter_code
_entity_poly.pdbx_strand_id
1 'polypeptide(L)' 'MRPRLHQTSLFGLSLTLLIAGGLNAQQATRTQPVEGIRDNGTGYHALTNARVVQAPGRVLNNATIVIRDGIIKEVSRDGE' A
#
# COMPACT_ATOMS: atom_id res chain seq x y z
N MET A 1 -25.34 42.96 -50.50
CA MET A 1 -24.28 42.97 -49.46
C MET A 1 -24.80 42.42 -48.14
N ARG A 2 -24.74 41.08 -47.97
CA ARG A 2 -24.75 40.25 -46.74
C ARG A 2 -24.29 38.86 -47.23
N PRO A 3 -23.53 38.00 -46.50
CA PRO A 3 -23.48 37.86 -45.04
C PRO A 3 -22.06 37.65 -44.44
N ARG A 4 -21.80 38.15 -43.22
CA ARG A 4 -20.68 37.71 -42.36
C ARG A 4 -21.18 37.31 -40.96
N LEU A 5 -22.34 36.65 -40.91
CA LEU A 5 -22.96 36.23 -39.64
C LEU A 5 -22.82 34.72 -39.36
N HIS A 6 -22.50 33.91 -40.37
CA HIS A 6 -22.32 32.46 -40.20
C HIS A 6 -20.93 32.08 -39.65
N GLN A 7 -19.93 32.92 -39.92
CA GLN A 7 -18.54 32.63 -39.56
C GLN A 7 -18.28 32.77 -38.05
N THR A 8 -18.99 33.68 -37.37
CA THR A 8 -18.90 33.85 -35.91
C THR A 8 -19.60 32.73 -35.14
N SER A 9 -20.66 32.14 -35.70
CA SER A 9 -21.42 31.07 -35.06
C SER A 9 -20.66 29.74 -35.07
N LEU A 10 -19.94 29.41 -36.15
CA LEU A 10 -19.09 28.22 -36.21
C LEU A 10 -17.92 28.29 -35.22
N PHE A 11 -17.36 29.47 -35.00
CA PHE A 11 -16.27 29.68 -34.03
C PHE A 11 -16.74 29.50 -32.58
N GLY A 12 -17.96 29.93 -32.24
CA GLY A 12 -18.52 29.70 -30.90
C GLY A 12 -18.77 28.22 -30.62
N LEU A 13 -19.24 27.48 -31.63
CA LEU A 13 -19.48 26.04 -31.51
C LEU A 13 -18.17 25.24 -31.35
N SER A 14 -17.13 25.57 -32.13
CA SER A 14 -15.84 24.89 -32.06
C SER A 14 -15.14 25.12 -30.72
N LEU A 15 -15.23 26.34 -30.17
CA LEU A 15 -14.69 26.65 -28.84
C LEU A 15 -15.41 25.86 -27.74
N THR A 16 -16.74 25.75 -27.84
CA THR A 16 -17.56 24.97 -26.88
C THR A 16 -17.21 23.48 -26.92
N LEU A 17 -16.98 22.92 -28.12
CA LEU A 17 -16.60 21.52 -28.29
C LEU A 17 -15.19 21.23 -27.76
N LEU A 18 -14.26 22.19 -27.89
CA LEU A 18 -12.90 22.06 -27.35
C LEU A 18 -12.89 22.04 -25.81
N ILE A 19 -13.73 22.86 -25.18
CA ILE A 19 -13.86 22.93 -23.72
C ILE A 19 -14.49 21.64 -23.17
N ALA A 20 -15.50 21.09 -23.85
CA ALA A 20 -16.15 19.84 -23.44
C ALA A 20 -15.22 18.61 -23.54
N GLY A 21 -14.34 18.57 -24.55
CA GLY A 21 -13.39 17.46 -24.72
C GLY A 21 -12.21 17.46 -23.73
N GLY A 22 -11.79 18.63 -23.24
CA GLY A 22 -10.63 18.77 -22.35
C GLY A 22 -10.84 18.32 -20.90
N LEU A 23 -12.09 18.26 -20.42
CA LEU A 23 -12.41 17.96 -19.02
C LEU A 23 -12.12 16.51 -18.60
N ASN A 24 -12.05 15.57 -19.57
CA ASN A 24 -11.79 14.15 -19.29
C ASN A 24 -10.29 13.79 -19.24
N ALA A 25 -9.39 14.72 -19.61
CA ALA A 25 -7.95 14.45 -19.69
C ALA A 25 -7.19 14.60 -18.36
N GLN A 26 -7.86 15.06 -17.29
CA GLN A 26 -7.25 15.23 -15.96
C GLN A 26 -7.64 14.09 -15.00
N GLN A 27 -7.57 12.84 -15.45
CA GLN A 27 -7.42 11.72 -14.51
C GLN A 27 -5.98 11.72 -14.01
N ALA A 28 -5.70 12.58 -13.04
CA ALA A 28 -4.48 12.49 -12.25
C ALA A 28 -4.41 11.09 -11.66
N THR A 29 -3.45 10.27 -12.10
CA THR A 29 -3.04 9.06 -11.38
C THR A 29 -2.52 9.53 -10.02
N ARG A 30 -3.40 9.61 -9.02
CA ARG A 30 -3.02 9.96 -7.67
C ARG A 30 -2.33 8.75 -7.05
N THR A 31 -1.01 8.79 -6.98
CA THR A 31 -0.21 7.95 -6.08
C THR A 31 -0.36 8.48 -4.64
N GLN A 32 -1.58 8.51 -4.12
CA GLN A 32 -1.80 8.86 -2.72
C GLN A 32 -1.03 7.85 -1.87
N PRO A 33 -0.15 8.32 -0.96
CA PRO A 33 0.47 7.45 0.03
C PRO A 33 -0.64 6.73 0.80
N VAL A 34 -0.50 5.42 0.99
CA VAL A 34 -1.38 4.69 1.90
C VAL A 34 -1.16 5.27 3.29
N GLU A 35 -2.20 5.86 3.87
CA GLU A 35 -2.15 6.41 5.22
C GLU A 35 -2.17 5.25 6.24
N GLY A 36 -1.21 5.24 7.17
CA GLY A 36 -1.06 4.21 8.20
C GLY A 36 0.15 3.28 8.04
N ILE A 37 0.35 2.35 8.99
CA ILE A 37 1.35 1.29 8.85
C ILE A 37 0.81 0.30 7.82
N ARG A 38 1.56 0.06 6.74
CA ARG A 38 1.20 -0.98 5.79
C ARG A 38 1.40 -2.33 6.49
N ASP A 39 0.31 -3.09 6.62
CA ASP A 39 0.41 -4.47 7.06
C ASP A 39 1.17 -5.26 5.99
N ASN A 40 2.46 -5.48 6.27
CA ASN A 40 3.44 -6.18 5.45
C ASN A 40 4.10 -7.27 6.30
N GLY A 41 3.43 -7.71 7.38
CA GLY A 41 3.91 -8.82 8.17
C GLY A 41 4.05 -10.03 7.26
N THR A 42 5.27 -10.57 7.13
CA THR A 42 5.48 -11.82 6.39
C THR A 42 4.67 -12.97 7.01
N GLY A 43 4.26 -12.83 8.27
CA GLY A 43 3.75 -13.89 9.13
C GLY A 43 4.88 -14.66 9.82
N TYR A 44 6.16 -14.28 9.63
CA TYR A 44 7.33 -15.01 10.12
C TYR A 44 8.15 -14.12 11.04
N HIS A 45 8.34 -14.59 12.27
CA HIS A 45 9.13 -13.88 13.27
C HIS A 45 10.03 -14.85 14.03
N ALA A 46 11.22 -14.38 14.40
CA ALA A 46 12.13 -15.09 15.29
C ALA A 46 12.48 -14.17 16.46
N LEU A 47 12.25 -14.63 17.68
CA LEU A 47 12.76 -13.98 18.89
C LEU A 47 14.06 -14.67 19.28
N THR A 48 15.20 -14.00 19.14
CA THR A 48 16.53 -14.56 19.39
C THR A 48 17.14 -14.02 20.68
N ASN A 49 18.17 -14.71 21.18
CA ASN A 49 18.85 -14.37 22.45
C ASN A 49 17.86 -14.19 23.62
N ALA A 50 16.79 -14.99 23.62
CA ALA A 50 15.72 -14.88 24.59
C ALA A 50 15.97 -15.80 25.79
N ARG A 51 15.48 -15.39 26.96
CA ARG A 51 15.26 -16.29 28.09
C ARG A 51 13.82 -16.79 28.04
N VAL A 52 13.62 -18.07 27.74
CA VAL A 52 12.30 -18.68 27.55
C VAL A 52 11.96 -19.58 28.73
N VAL A 53 10.83 -19.31 29.37
CA VAL A 53 10.30 -20.13 30.47
C VAL A 53 9.06 -20.86 29.95
N GLN A 54 9.18 -22.17 29.72
CA GLN A 54 8.09 -22.98 29.17
C GLN A 54 7.14 -23.50 30.26
N ALA A 55 7.70 -23.78 31.43
CA ALA A 55 6.99 -24.25 32.62
C ALA A 55 7.83 -23.95 33.86
N PRO A 56 7.27 -24.02 35.08
CA PRO A 56 8.06 -23.97 36.30
C PRO A 56 9.22 -24.98 36.25
N GLY A 57 10.44 -24.52 36.50
CA GLY A 57 11.66 -25.35 36.44
C GLY A 57 12.20 -25.66 35.04
N ARG A 58 11.48 -25.32 33.95
CA ARG A 58 11.93 -25.52 32.57
C ARG A 58 12.24 -24.19 31.90
N VAL A 59 13.51 -23.80 31.96
CA VAL A 59 14.03 -22.54 31.42
C VAL A 59 15.12 -22.81 30.38
N LEU A 60 15.00 -22.14 29.24
CA LEU A 60 16.00 -22.11 28.17
C LEU A 60 16.61 -20.71 28.14
N ASN A 61 17.93 -20.62 28.27
CA ASN A 61 18.68 -19.39 28.09
C ASN A 61 19.30 -19.36 26.69
N ASN A 62 19.49 -18.16 26.12
CA ASN A 62 19.98 -17.96 24.76
C ASN A 62 19.22 -18.81 23.73
N ALA A 63 17.88 -18.71 23.77
CA ALA A 63 17.00 -19.49 22.91
C ALA A 63 16.43 -18.65 21.76
N THR A 64 16.02 -19.36 20.72
CA THR A 64 15.29 -18.82 19.57
C THR A 64 13.86 -19.36 19.56
N ILE A 65 12.88 -18.48 19.43
CA ILE A 65 11.47 -18.84 19.22
C ILE A 65 11.09 -18.51 17.78
N VAL A 66 10.65 -19.51 17.02
CA VAL A 66 10.14 -19.30 15.65
C VAL A 66 8.62 -19.24 15.68
N ILE A 67 8.07 -18.14 15.15
CA ILE A 67 6.64 -17.87 15.06
C ILE A 67 6.25 -17.81 13.60
N ARG A 68 5.21 -18.57 13.24
CA ARG A 68 4.58 -18.51 11.92
C ARG A 68 3.07 -18.34 12.06
N ASP A 69 2.55 -17.30 11.42
CA ASP A 69 1.13 -16.93 11.41
C ASP A 69 0.57 -16.77 12.84
N GLY A 70 1.37 -16.18 13.73
CA GLY A 70 1.04 -16.01 15.15
C GLY A 70 1.15 -17.27 16.01
N ILE A 71 1.55 -18.41 15.45
CA ILE A 71 1.71 -19.68 16.17
C ILE A 71 3.20 -19.99 16.38
N ILE A 72 3.57 -20.37 17.61
CA ILE A 72 4.90 -20.89 17.91
C ILE A 72 5.08 -22.23 17.19
N LYS A 73 6.05 -22.30 16.29
CA LYS A 73 6.42 -23.53 15.58
C LYS A 73 7.55 -24.27 16.26
N GLU A 74 8.48 -23.52 16.84
CA GLU A 74 9.70 -24.09 17.43
C GLU A 74 10.22 -23.22 18.57
N VAL A 75 10.83 -23.87 19.54
CA VAL A 75 11.66 -23.25 20.59
C VAL A 75 12.92 -24.10 20.72
N SER A 76 14.07 -23.55 20.38
CA SER A 76 15.37 -24.23 20.40
C SER A 76 16.43 -23.35 21.09
N ARG A 77 17.51 -23.96 21.58
CA ARG A 77 18.70 -23.18 21.98
C ARG A 77 19.46 -22.77 20.73
N ASP A 78 20.12 -21.63 20.82
CA ASP A 78 21.00 -21.17 19.74
C ASP A 78 22.09 -22.22 19.46
N GLY A 79 22.07 -22.80 18.25
CA GLY A 79 23.01 -23.82 17.80
C GLY A 79 22.60 -25.29 17.98
N GLU A 80 21.39 -25.58 18.48
CA GLU A 80 20.77 -26.93 18.52
C GLU A 80 19.77 -27.11 17.37
#